data_AF-A0A7S2ARZ6-F1
#
_entry.id   AF-A0A7S2ARZ6-F1
#
_cell.length_a   1.000
_cell.length_b   1.000
_cell.length_c   1.000
_cell.angle_alpha   90.00
_cell.angle_beta   90.00
_cell.angle_gamma   90.00
#
_symmetry.space_group_name_H-M   'P 1'
#
loop_
_entity.id
_entity.type
_entity.pdbx_description
1 polymer ?
#
loop_
_entity_poly.entity_id
_entity_poly.type
_entity_poly.pdbx_seq_one_letter_code
_entity_poly.pdbx_strand_id
1 'polypeptide(L)'
;ALLTSEAMLAIVNQEVSDAHVNELAWSCLGYARNGYDLDTDDLTVKEMWDTAQVFPNWLKRFPEPPDFLGVKRDYRPEIDAPVKAACSALVRSIPAEHKQGLKQQLKELGWTGFTLDGLTPNKTRRAQVANWLIFFREELNGVPLEELIRRKQQRAEEEEKEQVERPTGTAKQGVV
;
A
#
# COMPACT_ATOMS: atom_id res chain seq x y z
N ALA A 1 4.86 13.54 14.16
CA ALA A 1 3.85 12.81 13.38
C ALA A 1 4.58 11.78 12.51
N LEU A 2 4.20 10.49 12.52
CA LEU A 2 4.99 9.41 11.89
C LEU A 2 4.79 9.29 10.37
N LEU A 3 3.79 9.99 9.79
CA LEU A 3 3.43 9.93 8.38
C LEU A 3 3.60 11.30 7.69
N THR A 4 4.74 11.98 7.86
CA THR A 4 4.99 13.26 7.16
C THR A 4 5.53 13.03 5.75
N SER A 5 5.49 14.08 4.91
CA SER A 5 6.04 14.02 3.56
C SER A 5 7.56 13.78 3.57
N GLU A 6 8.28 14.29 4.58
CA GLU A 6 9.71 14.02 4.79
C GLU A 6 9.96 12.56 5.13
N ALA A 7 9.10 11.93 5.94
CA ALA A 7 9.21 10.50 6.24
C ALA A 7 9.01 9.65 4.98
N MET A 8 8.05 10.02 4.12
CA MET A 8 7.83 9.36 2.83
C MET A 8 9.03 9.52 1.90
N LEU A 9 9.65 10.71 1.88
CA LEU A 9 10.88 10.95 1.12
C LEU A 9 12.03 10.08 1.64
N ALA A 10 12.23 10.01 2.96
CA ALA A 10 13.26 9.16 3.58
C ALA A 10 13.06 7.67 3.26
N ILE A 11 11.81 7.19 3.22
CA ILE A 11 11.46 5.82 2.80
C ILE A 11 11.92 5.55 1.35
N VAL A 12 11.59 6.47 0.45
CA VAL A 12 11.90 6.37 -0.99
C VAL A 12 13.39 6.48 -1.25
N ASN A 13 14.10 7.33 -0.51
CA ASN A 13 15.56 7.49 -0.58
C ASN A 13 16.33 6.34 0.10
N GLN A 14 15.64 5.34 0.66
CA GLN A 14 16.23 4.20 1.37
C GLN A 14 16.99 4.59 2.66
N GLU A 15 16.65 5.74 3.25
CA GLU A 15 17.21 6.21 4.52
C GLU A 15 16.59 5.49 5.73
N VAL A 16 15.42 4.89 5.55
CA VAL A 16 14.72 4.06 6.54
C VAL A 16 14.94 2.57 6.24
N SER A 17 15.22 1.74 7.25
CA SER A 17 15.45 0.29 7.06
C SER A 17 14.19 -0.44 6.54
N ASP A 18 14.36 -1.52 5.77
CA ASP A 18 13.21 -2.27 5.22
C ASP A 18 12.27 -2.79 6.31
N ALA A 19 12.84 -3.29 7.42
CA ALA A 19 12.08 -3.77 8.57
C ALA A 19 11.20 -2.67 9.17
N HIS A 20 11.75 -1.47 9.34
CA HIS A 20 11.00 -0.37 9.93
C HIS A 20 9.88 0.16 9.03
N VAL A 21 10.10 0.16 7.71
CA VAL A 21 9.03 0.51 6.76
C VAL A 21 7.90 -0.52 6.80
N ASN A 22 8.23 -1.81 6.91
CA ASN A 22 7.24 -2.87 7.12
C ASN A 22 6.48 -2.67 8.43
N GLU A 23 7.16 -2.45 9.56
CA GLU A 23 6.54 -2.16 10.86
C GLU A 23 5.56 -0.99 10.81
N LEU A 24 5.94 0.09 10.13
CA LEU A 24 5.08 1.25 9.93
C LEU A 24 3.82 0.89 9.12
N ALA A 25 3.99 0.14 8.03
CA ALA A 25 2.87 -0.32 7.22
C ALA A 25 1.95 -1.28 7.99
N TRP A 26 2.52 -2.21 8.78
CA TRP A 26 1.77 -3.14 9.64
C TRP A 26 0.94 -2.39 10.69
N SER A 27 1.54 -1.39 11.32
CA SER A 27 0.85 -0.54 12.30
C SER A 27 -0.34 0.19 11.68
N CYS A 28 -0.18 0.73 10.46
CA CYS A 28 -1.28 1.38 9.72
C CYS A 28 -2.34 0.38 9.24
N LEU A 29 -1.97 -0.88 8.97
CA LEU A 29 -2.91 -1.95 8.63
C LEU A 29 -3.66 -2.49 9.85
N GLY A 30 -3.28 -2.11 11.07
CA GLY A 30 -3.91 -2.53 12.32
C GLY A 30 -3.26 -3.73 13.00
N TYR A 31 -2.10 -4.19 12.53
CA TYR A 31 -1.33 -5.20 13.26
C TYR A 31 -0.63 -4.53 14.46
N ALA A 32 -0.73 -5.12 15.63
CA ALA A 32 0.01 -4.69 16.81
C ALA A 32 0.86 -5.84 17.35
N ARG A 33 2.11 -5.55 17.74
CA ARG A 33 2.97 -6.57 18.33
C ARG A 33 2.50 -6.86 19.76
N ASN A 34 2.08 -8.10 20.02
CA ASN A 34 1.49 -8.51 21.30
C ASN A 34 2.47 -9.30 22.19
N GLY A 35 3.58 -9.79 21.63
CA GLY A 35 4.62 -10.47 22.39
C GLY A 35 5.42 -11.46 21.57
N TYR A 36 6.03 -12.41 22.25
CA TYR A 36 6.73 -13.54 21.65
C TYR A 36 6.22 -14.82 22.29
N ASP A 37 6.01 -15.83 21.48
CA ASP A 37 5.76 -17.20 21.91
C ASP A 37 7.04 -18.02 21.74
N LEU A 38 7.36 -18.84 22.73
CA LEU A 38 8.49 -19.76 22.66
C LEU A 38 7.91 -21.14 22.38
N ASP A 39 8.18 -21.65 21.19
CA ASP A 39 7.90 -23.03 20.89
C ASP A 39 8.99 -23.90 21.54
N THR A 40 8.58 -24.63 22.57
CA THR A 40 9.49 -25.46 23.37
C THR A 40 9.92 -26.74 22.66
N ASP A 41 9.20 -27.14 21.60
CA ASP A 41 9.48 -28.37 20.87
C ASP A 41 10.56 -28.15 19.80
N ASP A 42 10.61 -26.98 19.18
CA ASP A 42 11.61 -26.62 18.17
C ASP A 42 12.63 -25.55 18.62
N LEU A 43 12.50 -25.04 19.85
CA LEU A 43 13.32 -23.98 20.43
C LEU A 43 13.32 -22.69 19.61
N THR A 44 12.22 -22.41 18.89
CA THR A 44 12.06 -21.19 18.12
C THR A 44 11.22 -20.15 18.85
N VAL A 45 11.55 -18.88 18.61
CA VAL A 45 10.80 -17.74 19.14
C VAL A 45 9.95 -17.18 18.00
N LYS A 46 8.63 -17.20 18.15
CA LYS A 46 7.68 -16.67 17.19
C LYS A 46 7.08 -15.37 17.69
N GLU A 47 7.08 -14.34 16.84
CA GLU A 47 6.39 -13.09 17.16
C GLU A 47 4.86 -13.30 17.15
N MET A 48 4.21 -12.82 18.21
CA MET A 48 2.76 -12.81 18.31
C MET A 48 2.21 -11.44 17.93
N TRP A 49 1.22 -11.46 17.05
CA TRP A 49 0.57 -10.27 16.52
C TRP A 49 -0.89 -10.25 16.94
N ASP A 50 -1.32 -9.12 17.51
CA ASP A 50 -2.73 -8.81 17.67
C ASP A 50 -3.26 -8.29 16.33
N THR A 51 -4.31 -8.95 15.85
CA THR A 51 -4.96 -8.67 14.58
C THR A 51 -6.38 -8.11 14.74
N ALA A 52 -6.80 -7.76 15.96
CA ALA A 52 -8.17 -7.31 16.25
C ALA A 52 -8.57 -6.06 15.46
N GLN A 53 -7.59 -5.21 15.10
CA GLN A 53 -7.81 -3.97 14.35
C GLN A 53 -7.47 -4.10 12.86
N VAL A 54 -7.07 -5.30 12.39
CA VAL A 54 -6.71 -5.51 10.99
C VAL A 54 -7.96 -5.55 10.13
N PHE A 55 -7.91 -4.88 8.98
CA PHE A 55 -9.01 -4.90 8.02
C PHE A 55 -9.43 -6.33 7.67
N PRO A 56 -10.71 -6.73 7.82
CA PRO A 56 -11.12 -8.14 7.72
C PRO A 56 -10.76 -8.82 6.39
N ASN A 57 -10.88 -8.09 5.27
CA ASN A 57 -10.52 -8.61 3.95
C ASN A 57 -9.00 -8.75 3.77
N TRP A 58 -8.22 -7.92 4.46
CA TRP A 58 -6.76 -8.04 4.50
C TRP A 58 -6.36 -9.27 5.33
N LEU A 59 -6.92 -9.41 6.53
CA LEU A 59 -6.64 -10.50 7.47
C LEU A 59 -6.90 -11.88 6.88
N LYS A 60 -7.97 -12.03 6.09
CA LYS A 60 -8.28 -13.28 5.38
C LYS A 60 -7.17 -13.74 4.43
N ARG A 61 -6.42 -12.80 3.86
CA ARG A 61 -5.35 -13.09 2.88
C ARG A 61 -3.99 -13.17 3.55
N PHE A 62 -3.81 -12.39 4.62
CA PHE A 62 -2.57 -12.29 5.38
C PHE A 62 -2.93 -12.37 6.87
N PRO A 63 -2.94 -13.57 7.48
CA PRO A 63 -3.19 -13.72 8.91
C PRO A 63 -2.04 -13.18 9.77
N GLU A 64 -0.83 -13.21 9.22
CA GLU A 64 0.39 -12.68 9.80
C GLU A 64 0.91 -11.51 8.95
N PRO A 65 1.62 -10.54 9.55
CA PRO A 65 2.11 -9.39 8.83
C PRO A 65 3.11 -9.79 7.73
N PRO A 66 2.84 -9.49 6.46
CA PRO A 66 3.69 -9.90 5.36
C PRO A 66 4.85 -8.93 5.14
N ASP A 67 5.95 -9.40 4.56
CA ASP A 67 7.01 -8.54 4.04
C ASP A 67 6.57 -7.88 2.73
N PHE A 68 6.61 -6.54 2.66
CA PHE A 68 6.28 -5.78 1.44
C PHE A 68 7.50 -5.42 0.60
N LEU A 69 8.69 -5.39 1.19
CA LEU A 69 9.89 -4.80 0.60
C LEU A 69 10.93 -5.83 0.16
N GLY A 70 10.86 -7.05 0.69
CA GLY A 70 11.85 -8.09 0.46
C GLY A 70 13.09 -7.83 1.30
N VAL A 71 12.95 -7.83 2.63
CA VAL A 71 14.02 -7.53 3.61
C VAL A 71 15.26 -8.39 3.36
N LYS A 72 15.07 -9.66 2.97
CA LYS A 72 16.15 -10.61 2.66
C LYS A 72 16.90 -10.30 1.36
N ARG A 73 16.39 -9.39 0.52
CA ARG A 73 16.94 -9.03 -0.80
C ARG A 73 17.20 -10.22 -1.73
N ASP A 74 16.41 -11.27 -1.55
CA ASP A 74 16.44 -12.47 -2.38
C ASP A 74 15.22 -12.47 -3.31
N TYR A 75 15.48 -12.37 -4.61
CA TYR A 75 14.46 -12.22 -5.63
C TYR A 75 14.18 -13.51 -6.42
N ARG A 76 14.64 -14.66 -5.91
CA ARG A 76 14.27 -15.96 -6.49
C ARG A 76 12.75 -16.13 -6.41
N PRO A 77 12.08 -16.65 -7.46
CA PRO A 77 10.62 -16.67 -7.55
C PRO A 77 9.92 -17.26 -6.32
N GLU A 78 10.45 -18.33 -5.75
CA GLU A 78 9.90 -19.03 -4.58
C GLU A 78 9.94 -18.20 -3.30
N ILE A 79 10.93 -17.32 -3.14
CA ILE A 79 11.08 -16.43 -1.97
C ILE A 79 10.36 -15.10 -2.22
N ASP A 80 10.40 -14.60 -3.45
CA ASP A 80 9.87 -13.28 -3.80
C ASP A 80 8.36 -13.26 -4.10
N ALA A 81 7.80 -14.39 -4.55
CA ALA A 81 6.37 -14.52 -4.83
C ALA A 81 5.46 -14.02 -3.68
N PRO A 82 5.65 -14.43 -2.40
CA PRO A 82 4.83 -13.92 -1.31
C PRO A 82 4.98 -12.40 -1.10
N VAL A 83 6.21 -11.87 -1.20
CA VAL A 83 6.49 -10.43 -1.07
C VAL A 83 5.79 -9.64 -2.18
N LYS A 84 5.92 -10.10 -3.42
CA LYS A 84 5.27 -9.51 -4.59
C LYS A 84 3.75 -9.55 -4.46
N ALA A 85 3.19 -10.65 -3.96
CA ALA A 85 1.75 -10.81 -3.75
C ALA A 85 1.23 -9.83 -2.68
N ALA A 86 1.93 -9.70 -1.56
CA ALA A 86 1.61 -8.76 -0.49
C ALA A 86 1.69 -7.30 -0.97
N CYS A 87 2.79 -6.92 -1.62
CA CYS A 87 2.96 -5.58 -2.16
C CYS A 87 1.91 -5.25 -3.24
N SER A 88 1.61 -6.21 -4.13
CA SER A 88 0.56 -6.04 -5.13
C SER A 88 -0.84 -5.90 -4.50
N ALA A 89 -1.13 -6.61 -3.42
CA ALA A 89 -2.37 -6.46 -2.69
C ALA A 89 -2.49 -5.06 -2.07
N LEU A 90 -1.39 -4.54 -1.52
CA LEU A 90 -1.31 -3.18 -0.98
C LEU A 90 -1.61 -2.13 -2.05
N VAL A 91 -0.95 -2.21 -3.20
CA VAL A 91 -1.17 -1.27 -4.32
C VAL A 91 -2.59 -1.34 -4.86
N ARG A 92 -3.19 -2.53 -4.93
CA ARG A 92 -4.58 -2.71 -5.39
C ARG A 92 -5.61 -2.16 -4.40
N SER A 93 -5.24 -1.95 -3.14
CA SER A 93 -6.14 -1.32 -2.15
C SER A 93 -6.27 0.19 -2.34
N ILE A 94 -5.39 0.81 -3.14
CA ILE A 94 -5.39 2.25 -3.40
C ILE A 94 -6.34 2.56 -4.57
N PRO A 95 -7.33 3.45 -4.38
CA PRO A 95 -8.18 3.96 -5.46
C PRO A 95 -7.37 4.65 -6.56
N ALA A 96 -7.92 4.75 -7.77
CA ALA A 96 -7.17 5.21 -8.95
C ALA A 96 -6.64 6.65 -8.81
N GLU A 97 -7.45 7.51 -8.20
CA GLU A 97 -7.18 8.92 -7.90
C GLU A 97 -5.97 9.11 -6.97
N HIS A 98 -5.71 8.16 -6.07
CA HIS A 98 -4.59 8.22 -5.12
C HIS A 98 -3.32 7.50 -5.62
N LYS A 99 -3.32 6.95 -6.84
CA LYS A 99 -2.13 6.25 -7.38
C LYS A 99 -0.97 7.18 -7.72
N GLN A 100 -1.21 8.48 -7.83
CA GLN A 100 -0.17 9.50 -8.08
C GLN A 100 0.16 10.33 -6.83
N GLY A 101 -0.35 9.95 -5.65
CA GLY A 101 -0.20 10.72 -4.41
C GLY A 101 1.27 10.96 -4.04
N LEU A 102 2.14 9.97 -4.23
CA LEU A 102 3.57 10.07 -3.95
C LEU A 102 4.24 11.21 -4.74
N LYS A 103 3.96 11.31 -6.05
CA LYS A 103 4.54 12.35 -6.90
C LYS A 103 3.98 13.72 -6.54
N GLN A 104 2.69 13.82 -6.23
CA GLN A 104 2.06 15.09 -5.86
C GLN A 104 2.64 15.62 -4.53
N GLN A 105 2.74 14.76 -3.52
CA GLN A 105 3.20 15.12 -2.18
C GLN A 105 4.70 15.40 -2.10
N LEU A 106 5.53 14.61 -2.80
CA LEU A 106 6.98 14.75 -2.70
C LEU A 106 7.59 15.76 -3.68
N LYS A 107 6.80 16.26 -4.65
CA LYS A 107 7.25 17.28 -5.62
C LYS A 107 7.75 18.55 -4.92
N GLU A 108 7.07 18.97 -3.86
CA GLU A 108 7.44 20.16 -3.08
C GLU A 108 8.78 20.00 -2.36
N LEU A 109 9.16 18.76 -2.06
CA LEU A 109 10.45 18.40 -1.47
C LEU A 109 11.53 18.11 -2.53
N GLY A 110 11.24 18.38 -3.80
CA GLY A 110 12.19 18.21 -4.91
C GLY A 110 12.25 16.80 -5.50
N TRP A 111 11.36 15.88 -5.08
CA TRP A 111 11.33 14.52 -5.64
C TRP A 111 10.64 14.50 -7.01
N THR A 112 11.35 14.00 -8.03
CA THR A 112 10.85 13.95 -9.42
C THR A 112 10.53 12.54 -9.90
N GLY A 113 10.73 11.53 -9.05
CA GLY A 113 10.60 10.11 -9.38
C GLY A 113 11.94 9.39 -9.39
N PHE A 114 11.91 8.07 -9.58
CA PHE A 114 13.14 7.31 -9.82
C PHE A 114 13.59 7.44 -11.27
N THR A 115 14.90 7.61 -11.48
CA THR A 115 15.52 7.39 -12.78
C THR A 115 15.51 5.90 -13.11
N LEU A 116 15.45 5.56 -14.40
CA LEU A 116 15.51 4.15 -14.85
C LEU A 116 16.82 3.47 -14.45
N ASP A 117 17.89 4.25 -14.32
CA ASP A 117 19.18 3.75 -13.88
C ASP A 117 19.15 3.34 -12.40
N GLY A 118 19.52 2.08 -12.13
CA GLY A 118 19.58 1.54 -10.78
C GLY A 118 18.23 1.29 -10.09
N LEU A 119 17.14 1.12 -10.86
CA LEU A 119 15.83 0.72 -10.30
C LEU A 119 15.86 -0.76 -9.88
N THR A 120 15.64 -1.02 -8.59
CA THR A 120 15.59 -2.37 -8.02
C THR A 120 14.17 -2.73 -7.58
N PRO A 121 13.83 -4.02 -7.40
CA PRO A 121 12.54 -4.40 -6.87
C PRO A 121 12.25 -3.75 -5.52
N ASN A 122 13.25 -3.67 -4.63
CA ASN A 122 13.12 -2.99 -3.34
C ASN A 122 12.80 -1.49 -3.47
N LYS A 123 13.51 -0.74 -4.32
CA LYS A 123 13.22 0.69 -4.57
C LYS A 123 11.78 0.89 -5.06
N THR A 124 11.36 0.04 -5.99
CA THR A 124 9.99 0.08 -6.55
C THR A 124 8.95 -0.19 -5.46
N ARG A 125 9.15 -1.22 -4.65
CA ARG A 125 8.26 -1.58 -3.54
C ARG A 125 8.20 -0.49 -2.47
N ARG A 126 9.32 0.18 -2.17
CA ARG A 126 9.35 1.31 -1.24
C ARG A 126 8.48 2.46 -1.70
N ALA A 127 8.53 2.83 -2.97
CA ALA A 127 7.60 3.83 -3.51
C ALA A 127 6.15 3.36 -3.45
N GLN A 128 5.87 2.08 -3.70
CA GLN A 128 4.52 1.53 -3.60
C GLN A 128 3.98 1.60 -2.16
N VAL A 129 4.78 1.21 -1.17
CA VAL A 129 4.43 1.32 0.25
C VAL A 129 4.29 2.78 0.68
N ALA A 130 5.21 3.67 0.28
CA ALA A 130 5.12 5.09 0.59
C ALA A 130 3.85 5.73 0.00
N ASN A 131 3.48 5.39 -1.24
CA ASN A 131 2.23 5.85 -1.83
C ASN A 131 1.00 5.34 -1.05
N TRP A 132 1.04 4.10 -0.58
CA TRP A 132 -0.03 3.57 0.26
C TRP A 132 -0.12 4.27 1.62
N LEU A 133 1.02 4.59 2.25
CA LEU A 133 1.05 5.32 3.52
C LEU A 133 0.51 6.76 3.38
N ILE A 134 0.76 7.41 2.24
CA ILE A 134 0.16 8.71 1.90
C ILE A 134 -1.36 8.58 1.81
N PHE A 135 -1.85 7.59 1.06
CA PHE A 135 -3.29 7.31 0.97
C PHE A 135 -3.90 7.03 2.35
N PHE A 136 -3.25 6.20 3.17
CA PHE A 136 -3.71 5.90 4.52
C PHE A 136 -3.83 7.18 5.37
N ARG A 137 -2.81 8.04 5.33
CA ARG A 137 -2.80 9.32 6.05
C ARG A 137 -3.93 10.24 5.64
N GLU A 138 -4.23 10.33 4.35
CA GLU A 138 -5.18 11.30 3.80
C GLU A 138 -6.64 10.82 3.90
N GLU A 139 -6.87 9.52 3.68
CA GLU A 139 -8.23 9.00 3.56
C GLU A 139 -8.68 8.13 4.73
N LEU A 140 -7.77 7.41 5.38
CA LEU A 140 -8.15 6.38 6.36
C LEU A 140 -7.89 6.81 7.81
N ASN A 141 -6.82 7.57 8.04
CA ASN A 141 -6.39 7.91 9.38
C ASN A 141 -7.40 8.82 10.10
N GLY A 142 -8.03 8.30 11.15
CA GLY A 142 -9.02 9.03 11.95
C GLY A 142 -10.42 9.15 11.31
N VAL A 143 -10.67 8.43 10.20
CA VAL A 143 -11.98 8.44 9.52
C VAL A 143 -12.78 7.19 9.92
N PRO A 144 -14.01 7.33 10.46
CA PRO A 144 -14.86 6.18 10.80
C PRO A 144 -15.22 5.34 9.57
N LEU A 145 -15.44 4.03 9.77
CA LEU A 145 -15.73 3.09 8.69
C LEU A 145 -17.00 3.48 7.90
N GLU A 146 -18.01 4.00 8.58
CA GLU A 146 -19.29 4.43 8.00
C GLU A 146 -19.08 5.57 7.01
N GLU A 147 -18.17 6.50 7.32
CA GLU A 147 -17.82 7.62 6.46
C GLU A 147 -17.09 7.13 5.20
N LEU A 148 -16.19 6.15 5.34
CA LEU A 148 -15.49 5.54 4.20
C LEU A 148 -16.47 4.82 3.26
N ILE A 149 -17.45 4.10 3.82
CA ILE A 149 -18.50 3.43 3.05
C ILE A 149 -19.34 4.47 2.30
N ARG A 150 -19.76 5.55 2.98
CA ARG A 150 -20.53 6.64 2.38
C ARG A 150 -19.78 7.28 1.22
N ARG A 151 -18.52 7.66 1.40
CA ARG A 151 -17.68 8.24 0.32
C ARG A 151 -17.56 7.28 -0.85
N LYS A 152 -17.43 5.98 -0.60
CA LYS A 152 -17.36 4.97 -1.65
C LYS A 152 -18.67 4.85 -2.43
N GLN A 153 -19.82 4.91 -1.75
CA GLN A 153 -21.14 4.89 -2.40
C GLN A 153 -21.35 6.15 -3.26
N GLN A 154 -21.05 7.32 -2.71
CA GLN A 154 -21.13 8.59 -3.44
C GLN A 154 -20.28 8.57 -4.71
N ARG A 155 -19.03 8.09 -4.62
CA ARG A 155 -18.16 7.93 -5.79
C ARG A 155 -18.73 6.98 -6.85
N ALA A 156 -19.27 5.82 -6.43
CA ALA A 156 -19.88 4.88 -7.37
C ALA A 156 -21.09 5.49 -8.10
N GLU A 157 -21.91 6.27 -7.38
CA GLU A 157 -23.05 6.97 -7.96
C GLU A 157 -22.62 8.10 -8.92
N GLU A 158 -21.55 8.83 -8.61
CA GLU A 158 -20.99 9.87 -9.49
C GLU A 158 -20.43 9.26 -10.78
N GLU A 159 -19.66 8.17 -10.67
CA GLU A 159 -19.12 7.44 -11.83
C GLU A 159 -20.23 6.85 -12.71
N GLU A 160 -21.32 6.37 -12.11
CA GLU A 160 -22.48 5.85 -12.84
C GLU A 160 -23.22 6.97 -13.57
N LYS A 161 -23.41 8.13 -12.94
CA LYS A 161 -23.98 9.33 -13.59
C LYS A 161 -23.12 9.81 -14.75
N GLU A 162 -21.81 9.88 -14.57
CA GLU A 162 -20.86 10.30 -15.63
C GLU A 162 -20.79 9.27 -16.77
N GLN A 163 -21.02 7.98 -16.51
CA GLN A 163 -21.17 6.96 -17.55
C GLN A 163 -22.46 7.10 -18.34
N VAL A 164 -23.58 7.42 -17.68
CA VAL A 164 -24.88 7.64 -18.32
C VAL A 164 -24.90 8.92 -19.15
N GLU A 165 -24.22 9.97 -18.71
CA GLU A 165 -24.16 11.26 -19.42
C GLU A 165 -23.16 11.29 -20.60
N ARG A 166 -22.25 10.33 -20.71
CA ARG A 166 -21.36 10.20 -21.88
C ARG A 166 -22.17 9.76 -23.11
N PRO A 167 -22.34 10.60 -24.14
CA PRO A 167 -23.13 10.24 -25.31
C PRO A 167 -22.46 9.09 -26.06
N THR A 168 -23.21 8.02 -26.31
CA THR A 168 -22.80 6.86 -27.12
C THR A 168 -22.76 7.28 -28.59
N GLY A 169 -21.73 8.03 -29.00
CA GLY A 169 -21.70 8.68 -30.30
C GLY A 169 -20.37 8.54 -31.03
N THR A 170 -20.14 7.39 -31.68
CA THR A 170 -19.55 7.38 -33.02
C THR A 170 -20.16 6.23 -33.83
N ALA A 171 -21.30 6.52 -34.47
CA ALA A 171 -21.80 5.72 -35.56
C ALA A 171 -20.82 5.79 -36.74
N LYS A 172 -20.61 4.64 -37.38
CA LYS A 172 -19.80 4.43 -38.59
C LYS A 172 -20.03 5.54 -39.62
N GLN A 173 -18.96 6.23 -40.04
CA GLN A 173 -18.90 6.83 -41.36
C GLN A 173 -17.97 5.97 -42.22
N GLY A 174 -18.58 5.22 -43.13
CA GLY A 174 -17.87 4.60 -44.23
C GLY A 174 -17.45 5.67 -45.24
N VAL A 175 -16.33 5.43 -45.91
CA VAL A 175 -16.01 6.08 -47.18
C VAL A 175 -15.43 5.01 -48.10
N VAL A 176 -16.24 4.74 -49.12
CA VAL A 176 -15.99 4.38 -50.53
C VAL A 176 -14.56 3.98 -50.89
#